data_AF-X1FXF6-F1
#
_entry.id   AF-X1FXF6-F1
#
_cell.length_a   1.000
_cell.length_b   1.000
_cell.length_c   1.000
_cell.angle_alpha   90.00
_cell.angle_beta   90.00
_cell.angle_gamma   90.00
#
_symmetry.space_group_name_H-M   'P 1'
#
loop_
_entity.id
_entity.type
_entity.pdbx_description
1 polymer ?
#
loop_
_entity_poly.entity_id
_entity_poly.type
_entity_poly.pdbx_seq_one_letter_code
_entity_poly.pdbx_strand_id
1 'polypeptide(L)'
;DEADIKGVFVNLVWAQKITGAGSGLVKWQVASGSNASPGAYVDITDEVSETVTDYNDKARSGVIHKITDFSSQMPITIRCLVKNVDATSAEAKIKSNSYIRAAYKRVE
;
A
#
# COMPACT_ATOMS: atom_id res chain seq x y z
N ASP A 1 -2.05 -24.36 -10.14
CA ASP A 1 -3.09 -23.55 -10.81
C ASP A 1 -2.59 -22.13 -10.96
N GLU A 2 -2.24 -21.75 -12.20
CA GLU A 2 -1.83 -20.38 -12.51
C GLU A 2 -3.08 -19.52 -12.78
N ALA A 3 -3.09 -18.29 -12.26
CA ALA A 3 -4.19 -17.36 -12.41
C ALA A 3 -3.63 -15.98 -12.71
N ASP A 4 -4.18 -15.33 -13.72
CA ASP A 4 -3.85 -13.97 -14.10
C ASP A 4 -4.71 -12.98 -13.33
N ILE A 5 -4.10 -12.03 -12.66
CA ILE A 5 -4.81 -10.87 -12.10
C ILE A 5 -5.29 -9.96 -13.25
N LYS A 6 -6.60 -9.68 -13.30
CA LYS A 6 -7.23 -8.78 -14.27
C LYS A 6 -7.62 -7.43 -13.68
N GLY A 7 -7.62 -7.31 -12.36
CA GLY A 7 -7.84 -6.03 -11.68
C GLY A 7 -7.67 -6.17 -10.17
N VAL A 8 -7.32 -5.05 -9.53
CA VAL A 8 -7.21 -4.95 -8.08
C VAL A 8 -8.09 -3.79 -7.61
N PHE A 9 -9.01 -4.07 -6.71
CA PHE A 9 -9.78 -3.09 -5.96
C PHE A 9 -9.26 -3.04 -4.53
N VAL A 10 -9.14 -1.83 -4.00
CA VAL A 10 -8.68 -1.64 -2.62
C VAL A 10 -9.64 -0.76 -1.85
N ASN A 11 -9.72 -1.04 -0.57
CA ASN A 11 -10.26 -0.15 0.44
C ASN A 11 -9.23 -0.11 1.57
N LEU A 12 -8.35 0.88 1.58
CA LEU A 12 -7.24 0.99 2.53
C LEU A 12 -7.56 2.13 3.46
N VAL A 13 -7.65 1.85 4.75
CA VAL A 13 -7.93 2.85 5.78
C VAL A 13 -6.86 2.72 6.85
N TRP A 14 -6.13 3.81 7.07
CA TRP A 14 -5.09 3.86 8.08
C TRP A 14 -5.16 5.20 8.80
N ALA A 15 -4.63 5.25 10.01
CA ALA A 15 -4.29 6.51 10.66
C ALA A 15 -2.78 6.67 10.63
N GLN A 16 -2.27 7.87 10.35
CA GLN A 16 -0.84 8.17 10.42
C GLN A 16 -0.55 9.27 11.43
N LYS A 17 0.64 9.21 12.04
CA LYS A 17 1.16 10.19 12.98
C LYS A 17 2.65 10.42 12.70
N ILE A 18 3.04 11.68 12.52
CA ILE A 18 4.42 12.10 12.28
C ILE A 18 4.79 13.12 13.37
N THR A 19 5.74 12.78 14.24
CA THR A 19 6.13 13.63 15.37
C THR A 19 7.47 14.32 15.15
N GLY A 20 7.64 15.51 15.75
CA GLY A 20 8.86 16.32 15.60
C GLY A 20 8.86 17.20 14.36
N ALA A 21 9.91 18.02 14.22
CA ALA A 21 10.16 18.76 12.99
C ALA A 21 10.64 17.79 11.91
N GLY A 22 10.10 17.89 10.69
CA GLY A 22 10.44 17.00 9.58
C GLY A 22 9.21 16.37 8.93
N SER A 23 9.49 15.35 8.14
CA SER A 23 8.54 14.64 7.28
C SER A 23 8.61 13.13 7.48
N GLY A 24 7.46 12.49 7.27
CA GLY A 24 7.33 11.05 7.23
C GLY A 24 6.30 10.68 6.18
N LEU A 25 6.47 9.49 5.61
CA LEU A 25 5.70 9.02 4.47
C LEU A 25 5.05 7.69 4.85
N VAL A 26 3.74 7.61 4.64
CA VAL A 26 2.99 6.35 4.71
C VAL A 26 2.44 6.05 3.32
N LYS A 27 2.74 4.86 2.81
CA LYS A 27 2.24 4.41 1.50
C LYS A 27 1.93 2.92 1.53
N TRP A 28 0.91 2.53 0.77
CA TRP A 28 0.65 1.13 0.51
C TRP A 28 1.35 0.70 -0.76
N GLN A 29 1.92 -0.50 -0.70
CA GLN A 29 2.66 -1.08 -1.81
C GLN A 29 2.29 -2.54 -2.01
N VAL A 30 2.40 -2.99 -3.24
CA VAL A 30 2.10 -4.36 -3.64
C VAL A 30 3.25 -4.94 -4.45
N ALA A 31 3.50 -6.25 -4.31
CA ALA A 31 4.48 -7.00 -5.10
C ALA A 31 3.88 -8.36 -5.52
N SER A 32 4.32 -8.89 -6.65
CA SER A 32 3.97 -10.23 -7.11
C SER A 32 4.96 -11.29 -6.61
N GLY A 33 4.46 -12.50 -6.35
CA GLY A 33 5.23 -13.63 -5.89
C GLY A 33 5.60 -13.59 -4.41
N SER A 34 6.33 -14.62 -3.97
CA SER A 34 6.99 -14.70 -2.66
C SER A 34 8.18 -13.73 -2.51
N ASN A 35 8.52 -12.99 -3.56
CA ASN A 35 9.69 -12.11 -3.64
C ASN A 35 9.32 -10.69 -3.19
N ALA A 36 9.11 -10.55 -1.88
CA ALA A 36 9.12 -9.27 -1.18
C ALA A 36 10.54 -8.65 -1.12
N SER A 37 11.22 -8.54 -2.27
CA SER A 37 12.56 -7.97 -2.36
C SER A 37 12.50 -6.44 -2.40
N PRO A 38 13.48 -5.71 -1.85
CA PRO A 38 13.62 -4.28 -2.09
C PRO A 38 13.60 -3.98 -3.60
N GLY A 39 12.77 -3.05 -4.04
CA GLY A 39 12.61 -2.67 -5.45
C GLY A 39 11.54 -3.43 -6.25
N ALA A 40 10.97 -4.52 -5.72
CA ALA A 40 9.89 -5.27 -6.37
C ALA A 40 8.47 -4.75 -6.03
N TYR A 41 8.39 -3.77 -5.13
CA TYR A 41 7.14 -3.18 -4.66
C TYR A 41 6.75 -2.00 -5.52
N VAL A 42 5.48 -1.99 -5.95
CA VAL A 42 4.87 -0.86 -6.66
C VAL A 42 3.90 -0.13 -5.74
N ASP A 43 3.92 1.20 -5.78
CA ASP A 43 3.06 2.07 -4.98
C ASP A 43 1.60 2.02 -5.49
N ILE A 44 0.64 1.91 -4.57
CA ILE A 44 -0.80 1.88 -4.88
C ILE A 44 -1.61 3.01 -4.25
N THR A 45 -0.97 3.82 -3.41
CA THR A 45 -1.49 5.08 -2.89
C THR A 45 -0.50 6.19 -3.18
N ASP A 46 -1.00 7.40 -3.45
CA ASP A 46 -0.17 8.60 -3.53
C ASP A 46 0.55 8.87 -2.21
N GLU A 47 1.63 9.65 -2.26
CA GLU A 47 2.42 9.99 -1.09
C GLU A 47 1.65 10.96 -0.18
N VAL A 48 1.37 10.54 1.06
CA VAL A 48 0.78 11.41 2.09
C VAL A 48 1.90 11.91 3.02
N SER A 49 2.55 13.00 2.63
CA SER A 49 3.52 13.71 3.48
C SER A 49 2.78 14.75 4.33
N GLU A 50 2.68 14.51 5.63
CA GLU A 50 2.07 15.47 6.56
C GLU A 50 2.78 15.46 7.90
N THR A 51 3.06 16.64 8.47
CA THR A 51 3.49 16.78 9.85
C THR A 51 2.27 16.75 10.75
N VAL A 52 1.86 15.56 11.20
CA VAL A 52 0.68 15.38 12.07
C VAL A 52 1.09 14.85 13.43
N THR A 53 0.96 15.68 14.47
CA THR A 53 1.32 15.30 15.85
C THR A 53 0.35 14.31 16.49
N ASP A 54 -0.81 14.07 15.88
CA ASP A 54 -1.84 13.11 16.29
C ASP A 54 -2.15 12.09 15.19
N TYR A 55 -2.87 11.03 15.53
CA TYR A 55 -3.31 10.04 14.54
C TYR A 55 -4.44 10.63 13.69
N ASN A 56 -4.15 10.90 12.41
CA ASN A 56 -5.15 11.35 11.43
C ASN A 56 -5.50 10.26 10.43
N ASP A 57 -6.80 10.11 10.20
CA ASP A 57 -7.35 9.13 9.28
C ASP A 57 -7.07 9.48 7.82
N LYS A 58 -6.68 8.45 7.06
CA LYS A 58 -6.48 8.46 5.62
C LYS A 58 -7.20 7.28 5.02
N ALA A 59 -7.72 7.47 3.82
CA ALA A 59 -8.42 6.43 3.10
C ALA A 59 -8.09 6.49 1.60
N ARG A 60 -7.91 5.31 1.01
CA ARG A 60 -7.88 5.11 -0.44
C ARG A 60 -8.86 4.00 -0.79
N SER A 61 -9.89 4.34 -1.54
CA SER A 61 -10.85 3.38 -2.05
C SER A 61 -10.95 3.51 -3.57
N GLY A 62 -11.08 2.38 -4.25
CA GLY A 62 -11.29 2.35 -5.69
C GLY A 62 -10.52 1.25 -6.40
N VAL A 63 -10.73 1.20 -7.71
CA VAL A 63 -9.99 0.32 -8.59
C VAL A 63 -8.61 0.93 -8.83
N ILE A 64 -7.57 0.12 -8.71
CA ILE A 64 -6.22 0.50 -9.10
C ILE A 64 -6.08 0.22 -10.61
N HIS A 65 -6.59 1.14 -11.43
CA HIS A 65 -6.64 0.99 -12.90
C HIS A 65 -5.27 1.07 -13.59
N LYS A 66 -4.24 1.58 -12.90
CA LYS A 66 -2.89 1.76 -13.41
C LYS A 66 -1.89 1.45 -12.31
N ILE A 67 -1.67 0.17 -12.04
CA ILE A 67 -0.34 -0.22 -11.58
C ILE A 67 0.41 -0.57 -12.85
N THR A 68 1.01 0.43 -13.49
CA THR A 68 2.04 0.17 -14.49
C THR A 68 3.08 -0.75 -13.83
N ASP A 69 3.46 -1.82 -14.54
CA ASP A 69 4.47 -2.79 -14.10
C ASP A 69 4.09 -3.75 -12.96
N PHE A 70 2.79 -3.88 -12.61
CA PHE A 70 2.36 -4.94 -11.72
C PHE A 70 2.27 -6.28 -12.43
N SER A 71 3.08 -7.25 -11.99
CA SER A 71 2.99 -8.63 -12.46
C SER A 71 1.65 -9.25 -12.07
N SER A 72 1.01 -9.91 -13.04
CA SER A 72 -0.28 -10.58 -12.87
C SER A 72 -0.20 -11.90 -12.11
N GLN A 73 0.98 -12.29 -11.60
CA GLN A 73 1.25 -13.60 -11.04
C GLN A 73 1.03 -13.66 -9.52
N MET A 74 0.45 -14.78 -9.08
CA MET A 74 0.20 -15.10 -7.68
C MET A 74 1.40 -15.82 -7.03
N PRO A 75 1.58 -15.74 -5.70
CA PRO A 75 0.77 -14.99 -4.72
C PRO A 75 1.04 -13.47 -4.77
N ILE A 76 0.15 -12.66 -4.20
CA ILE A 76 0.36 -11.21 -4.05
C ILE A 76 0.83 -10.92 -2.62
N THR A 77 1.83 -10.06 -2.46
CA THR A 77 2.25 -9.51 -1.16
C THR A 77 1.85 -8.04 -1.07
N ILE A 78 1.26 -7.63 0.06
CA ILE A 78 0.95 -6.24 0.38
C ILE A 78 1.69 -5.79 1.64
N ARG A 79 2.12 -4.53 1.66
CA ARG A 79 2.57 -3.87 2.88
C ARG A 79 2.08 -2.42 2.97
N CYS A 80 1.95 -1.96 4.21
CA CYS A 80 1.88 -0.54 4.56
C CYS A 80 3.30 -0.10 4.94
N LEU A 81 4.00 0.59 4.04
CA LEU A 81 5.33 1.11 4.31
C LEU A 81 5.23 2.43 5.06
N VAL A 82 5.98 2.53 6.15
CA VAL A 82 6.20 3.77 6.88
C VAL A 82 7.67 4.14 6.74
N LYS A 83 7.95 5.30 6.13
CA LYS A 83 9.30 5.83 5.95
C LYS A 83 9.42 7.11 6.75
N ASN A 84 10.23 7.07 7.81
CA ASN A 84 10.67 8.27 8.48
C ASN A 84 11.80 8.90 7.64
N VAL A 85 11.66 10.16 7.24
CA VAL A 85 12.67 10.87 6.45
C VAL A 85 13.60 11.63 7.38
N ASP A 86 13.04 12.56 8.14
CA ASP A 86 13.76 13.46 9.03
C ASP A 86 12.94 13.86 10.27
N ALA A 87 11.79 13.24 10.49
CA ALA A 87 10.96 13.44 11.68
C ALA A 87 11.49 12.66 12.90
N THR A 88 10.99 12.97 14.10
CA THR A 88 11.30 12.19 15.32
C THR A 88 10.68 10.80 15.27
N SER A 89 9.41 10.69 14.83
CA SER A 89 8.78 9.39 14.54
C SER A 89 7.83 9.49 13.35
N ALA A 90 7.67 8.36 12.67
CA ALA A 90 6.62 8.14 11.68
C ALA A 90 5.90 6.83 12.02
N GLU A 91 4.58 6.88 12.17
CA GLU A 91 3.77 5.75 12.62
C GLU A 91 2.52 5.62 11.73
N ALA A 92 2.07 4.38 11.53
CA ALA A 92 0.80 4.08 10.89
C ALA A 92 0.04 2.99 11.66
N LYS A 93 -1.28 3.15 11.77
CA LYS A 93 -2.22 2.17 12.32
C LYS A 93 -3.21 1.76 11.24
N ILE A 94 -3.20 0.49 10.87
CA ILE A 94 -4.15 -0.07 9.91
C ILE A 94 -5.50 -0.27 10.61
N LYS A 95 -6.59 0.20 10.00
CA LYS A 95 -7.95 0.02 10.53
C LYS A 95 -8.60 -1.27 10.01
N SER A 96 -9.49 -1.84 10.82
CA SER A 96 -10.11 -3.16 10.60
C SER A 96 -10.93 -3.30 9.32
N ASN A 97 -11.37 -2.20 8.71
CA ASN A 97 -12.13 -2.19 7.47
C ASN A 97 -11.24 -2.18 6.21
N SER A 98 -9.92 -2.24 6.36
CA SER A 98 -9.00 -2.27 5.24
C SER A 98 -9.01 -3.63 4.54
N TYR A 99 -9.20 -3.66 3.21
CA TYR A 99 -9.15 -4.88 2.41
C TYR A 99 -8.61 -4.65 1.00
N ILE A 100 -8.16 -5.75 0.39
CA ILE A 100 -7.86 -5.84 -1.03
C ILE A 100 -8.71 -6.95 -1.64
N ARG A 101 -9.22 -6.68 -2.84
CA ARG A 101 -9.88 -7.66 -3.68
C ARG A 101 -9.17 -7.69 -5.04
N ALA A 102 -8.58 -8.83 -5.36
CA ALA A 102 -8.07 -9.08 -6.70
C ALA A 102 -9.10 -9.90 -7.49
N ALA A 103 -9.32 -9.51 -8.74
CA ALA A 103 -10.11 -10.27 -9.71
C ALA A 103 -9.15 -11.07 -10.59
N TYR A 104 -9.40 -12.37 -10.71
CA TYR A 104 -8.53 -13.30 -11.43
C TYR A 104 -9.26 -13.90 -12.63
N LYS A 105 -8.53 -14.13 -13.71
CA LYS A 105 -8.91 -15.06 -14.77
C LYS A 105 -8.05 -16.30 -14.61
N ARG A 106 -8.69 -17.47 -14.55
CA ARG A 106 -7.96 -18.74 -14.60
C ARG A 106 -7.20 -18.84 -15.92
N VAL A 107 -5.93 -19.22 -15.87
CA VAL A 107 -5.17 -19.57 -17.07
C VAL A 107 -5.55 -21.02 -17.39
N GLU A 108 -6.10 -21.25 -18.59
CA GLU A 108 -6.38 -22.59 -19.11
C GLU A 108 -5.12 -23.21 -19.72
#